data_AF-A0A2C6AG84-F1
#
_entry.id   AF-A0A2C6AG84-F1
#
_cell.length_a   1.000
_cell.length_b   1.000
_cell.length_c   1.000
_cell.angle_alpha   90.00
_cell.angle_beta   90.00
_cell.angle_gamma   90.00
#
_symmetry.space_group_name_H-M   'P 1'
#
loop_
_entity.id
_entity.type
_entity.pdbx_description
1 polymer ?
#
loop_
_entity_poly.entity_id
_entity_poly.type
_entity_poly.pdbx_seq_one_letter_code
_entity_poly.pdbx_strand_id
1 'polypeptide(L)'
;MKFAPIVVVLVWTAAAHTPSRNITALHDLLANVRSAESAGLDSDHGDSHQKRWQLKQSGGVCTTKEQQAIDDLYKKAAMMATNAAQALRNNDQNAQELMRCIFPNADDVFRQDLAGAFDNITQEANYGNSSDFVTVTCEDCGQETYDAHTEWNKPGEARSANITFCHHAFVEYRGIWSSCKDQIRDLPTVLLHEMTHAAAGKKDFGVYNVPNLLKPNRKRNHADSVTWFAQALHLGCSIQDLGFDSQCRFDTNFQMWKEKVLLLRYLKKIPVDQRAPTLVRTQRFTS
;
A
#
# COMPACT_ATOMS: atom_id res chain seq x y z
N MET A 1 28.35 16.19 1.24
CA MET A 1 28.50 15.37 0.02
C MET A 1 27.10 14.93 -0.41
N LYS A 2 26.63 15.34 -1.58
CA LYS A 2 25.29 15.01 -2.10
C LYS A 2 25.43 13.76 -2.97
N PHE A 3 24.74 12.68 -2.61
CA PHE A 3 24.57 11.53 -3.50
C PHE A 3 23.39 11.79 -4.43
N ALA A 4 23.61 11.68 -5.74
CA ALA A 4 22.55 11.69 -6.73
C ALA A 4 21.85 10.32 -6.76
N PRO A 5 20.52 10.25 -6.94
CA PRO A 5 19.83 8.98 -7.13
C PRO A 5 20.22 8.38 -8.48
N ILE A 6 20.68 7.12 -8.47
CA ILE A 6 20.92 6.33 -9.67
C ILE A 6 19.55 5.85 -10.17
N VAL A 7 19.05 6.49 -11.23
CA VAL A 7 17.89 6.00 -11.98
C VAL A 7 18.38 5.05 -13.05
N VAL A 8 18.15 3.75 -12.87
CA VAL A 8 18.44 2.73 -13.90
C VAL A 8 17.28 2.70 -14.89
N VAL A 9 17.44 3.33 -16.04
CA VAL A 9 16.49 3.26 -17.16
C VAL A 9 16.80 2.03 -18.01
N LEU A 10 15.91 1.04 -18.01
CA LEU A 10 15.99 -0.13 -18.89
C LEU A 10 15.55 0.25 -20.31
N VAL A 11 16.45 0.12 -21.28
CA VAL A 11 16.15 0.26 -22.71
C VAL A 11 16.04 -1.14 -23.32
N TRP A 12 14.87 -1.50 -23.84
CA TRP A 12 14.68 -2.67 -24.68
C TRP A 12 14.99 -2.30 -26.13
N THR A 13 16.01 -2.91 -26.74
CA THR A 13 16.16 -2.93 -28.19
C THR A 13 15.48 -4.18 -28.73
N ALA A 14 14.48 -3.98 -29.61
CA ALA A 14 13.91 -5.06 -30.40
C ALA A 14 14.93 -5.46 -31.47
N ALA A 15 15.89 -6.34 -31.11
CA ALA A 15 16.74 -7.02 -32.08
C ALA A 15 16.28 -8.49 -32.18
N ALA A 16 15.99 -8.89 -33.41
CA ALA A 16 15.46 -10.21 -33.74
C ALA A 16 16.40 -11.35 -33.34
N HIS A 17 15.80 -12.44 -32.85
CA HIS A 17 16.29 -13.82 -32.91
C HIS A 17 17.73 -14.10 -32.42
N THR A 18 17.89 -14.21 -31.10
CA THR A 18 18.81 -15.21 -30.50
C THR A 18 18.15 -15.81 -29.24
N PRO A 19 17.66 -17.07 -29.27
CA PRO A 19 17.01 -17.71 -28.13
C PRO A 19 18.06 -18.51 -27.33
N SER A 20 18.54 -17.96 -26.21
CA SER A 20 19.06 -18.73 -25.05
C SER A 20 19.87 -17.90 -24.06
N ARG A 21 20.60 -16.85 -24.50
CA ARG A 21 21.51 -16.11 -23.60
C ARG A 21 20.86 -14.98 -22.80
N ASN A 22 19.68 -14.52 -23.21
CA ASN A 22 18.97 -13.42 -22.51
C ASN A 22 18.17 -13.88 -21.28
N ILE A 23 17.84 -15.16 -21.14
CA ILE A 23 17.04 -15.65 -20.00
C ILE A 23 17.89 -15.70 -18.72
N THR A 24 19.14 -16.16 -18.82
CA THR A 24 20.06 -16.22 -17.68
C THR A 24 20.39 -14.83 -17.15
N ALA A 25 20.68 -13.86 -18.03
CA ALA A 25 20.95 -12.49 -17.62
C ALA A 25 19.73 -11.82 -16.97
N LEU A 26 18.51 -12.13 -17.42
CA LEU A 26 17.27 -11.64 -16.81
C LEU A 26 17.03 -12.28 -15.43
N HIS A 27 17.29 -13.58 -15.29
CA HIS A 27 17.21 -14.29 -14.01
C HIS A 27 18.23 -13.78 -13.00
N ASP A 28 19.48 -13.55 -13.42
CA ASP A 28 20.54 -13.02 -12.54
C ASP A 28 20.27 -11.57 -12.14
N LEU A 29 19.71 -10.76 -13.05
CA LEU A 29 19.28 -9.39 -12.74
C LEU A 29 18.11 -9.37 -11.75
N LEU A 30 17.10 -10.23 -11.94
CA LEU A 30 15.98 -10.39 -11.01
C LEU A 30 16.43 -10.94 -9.66
N ALA A 31 17.41 -11.85 -9.63
CA ALA A 31 18.01 -12.34 -8.40
C ALA A 31 18.78 -11.24 -7.66
N ASN A 32 19.50 -10.37 -8.38
CA ASN A 32 20.22 -9.25 -7.79
C ASN A 32 19.29 -8.13 -7.30
N VAL A 33 18.18 -7.85 -8.00
CA VAL A 33 17.13 -6.93 -7.52
C VAL A 33 16.48 -7.51 -6.26
N ARG A 34 16.12 -8.79 -6.23
CA ARG A 34 15.59 -9.46 -5.04
C ARG A 34 16.57 -9.46 -3.87
N SER A 35 17.87 -9.65 -4.14
CA SER A 35 18.92 -9.58 -3.11
C SER A 35 19.07 -8.16 -2.56
N ALA A 36 19.10 -7.14 -3.43
CA ALA A 36 19.20 -5.74 -3.04
C ALA A 36 17.95 -5.26 -2.27
N GLU A 37 16.76 -5.69 -2.67
CA GLU A 37 15.51 -5.48 -1.93
C GLU A 37 15.57 -6.22 -0.58
N SER A 38 15.98 -7.49 -0.54
CA SER A 38 16.07 -8.23 0.73
C SER A 38 17.06 -7.63 1.73
N ALA A 39 18.14 -7.01 1.24
CA ALA A 39 19.14 -6.32 2.06
C ALA A 39 18.70 -4.91 2.50
N GLY A 40 17.83 -4.24 1.74
CA GLY A 40 17.25 -2.93 2.09
C GLY A 40 15.92 -3.01 2.86
N LEU A 41 15.22 -4.14 2.80
CA LEU A 41 13.95 -4.38 3.49
C LEU A 41 14.13 -4.68 4.98
N ASP A 42 15.35 -4.98 5.46
CA ASP A 42 15.59 -5.32 6.86
C ASP A 42 15.76 -4.12 7.81
N SER A 43 15.78 -2.88 7.31
CA SER A 43 15.68 -1.71 8.16
C SER A 43 14.22 -1.44 8.55
N ASP A 44 13.93 -1.49 9.86
CA ASP A 44 12.67 -0.99 10.43
C ASP A 44 12.56 0.50 10.03
N HIS A 45 11.67 0.83 9.10
CA HIS A 45 11.57 2.15 8.45
C HIS A 45 11.00 3.25 9.37
N GLY A 46 11.17 3.12 10.69
CA GLY A 46 10.84 4.15 11.67
C GLY A 46 11.44 5.52 11.32
N ASP A 47 12.58 5.54 10.59
CA ASP A 47 13.23 6.75 10.10
C ASP A 47 12.46 7.50 8.99
N SER A 48 11.65 6.82 8.17
CA SER A 48 10.82 7.49 7.15
C SER A 48 9.67 8.26 7.79
N HIS A 49 9.13 7.76 8.90
CA HIS A 49 8.14 8.46 9.72
C HIS A 49 8.78 9.55 10.60
N GLN A 50 10.02 9.36 11.08
CA GLN A 50 10.75 10.42 11.81
C GLN A 50 11.07 11.64 10.92
N LYS A 51 11.32 11.44 9.62
CA LYS A 51 11.41 12.56 8.68
C LYS A 51 10.05 13.19 8.36
N ARG A 52 8.93 12.44 8.43
CA ARG A 52 7.56 13.01 8.35
C ARG A 52 7.22 13.87 9.56
N TRP A 53 7.73 13.56 10.75
CA TRP A 53 7.52 14.34 11.99
C TRP A 53 8.06 15.79 11.93
N GLN A 54 8.92 16.13 10.95
CA GLN A 54 9.46 17.48 10.79
C GLN A 54 8.62 18.37 9.85
N LEU A 55 7.56 17.84 9.23
CA LEU A 55 6.55 18.68 8.61
C LEU A 55 5.78 19.37 9.74
N LYS A 56 5.64 20.69 9.64
CA LYS A 56 4.91 21.48 10.63
C LYS A 56 3.51 20.89 10.78
N GLN A 57 3.01 20.81 12.01
CA GLN A 57 1.58 20.75 12.30
C GLN A 57 0.90 22.01 11.74
N SER A 58 0.73 22.08 10.42
CA SER A 58 -0.31 22.89 9.82
C SER A 58 -1.60 22.17 10.14
N GLY A 59 -2.23 22.51 11.26
CA GLY A 59 -3.61 22.14 11.55
C GLY A 59 -4.54 22.81 10.53
N GLY A 60 -4.43 22.42 9.27
CA GLY A 60 -5.22 22.93 8.17
C GLY A 60 -6.66 22.49 8.35
N VAL A 61 -7.56 23.39 7.95
CA VAL A 61 -8.99 23.21 8.14
C VAL A 61 -9.57 22.56 6.89
N CYS A 62 -10.18 21.39 7.04
CA CYS A 62 -10.96 20.78 5.98
C CYS A 62 -12.14 21.69 5.60
N THR A 63 -12.39 21.84 4.30
CA THR A 63 -13.62 22.48 3.82
C THR A 63 -14.83 21.63 4.20
N THR A 64 -16.03 22.20 4.18
CA THR A 64 -17.27 21.45 4.49
C THR A 64 -17.46 20.23 3.59
N LYS A 65 -17.08 20.30 2.31
CA LYS A 65 -17.17 19.19 1.37
C LYS A 65 -16.17 18.08 1.71
N GLU A 66 -14.95 18.44 2.09
CA GLU A 66 -13.94 17.48 2.52
C GLU A 66 -14.32 16.82 3.84
N GLN A 67 -14.89 17.59 4.79
CA GLN A 67 -15.41 17.03 6.03
C GLN A 67 -16.52 16.00 5.77
N GLN A 68 -17.47 16.30 4.87
CA GLN A 68 -18.48 15.32 4.46
C GLN A 68 -17.88 14.09 3.80
N ALA A 69 -16.83 14.26 2.99
CA ALA A 69 -16.12 13.14 2.41
C ALA A 69 -15.44 12.29 3.49
N ILE A 70 -14.75 12.91 4.46
CA ILE A 70 -14.14 12.25 5.61
C ILE A 70 -15.16 11.46 6.42
N ASP A 71 -16.33 12.03 6.70
CA ASP A 71 -17.41 11.32 7.40
C ASP A 71 -17.88 10.08 6.62
N ASP A 72 -17.90 10.14 5.28
CA ASP A 72 -18.15 9.00 4.41
C ASP A 72 -16.98 7.98 4.44
N LEU A 73 -15.72 8.44 4.48
CA LEU A 73 -14.56 7.56 4.64
C LEU A 73 -14.65 6.74 5.92
N TYR A 74 -14.98 7.38 7.04
CA TYR A 74 -15.14 6.71 8.33
C TYR A 74 -16.22 5.64 8.28
N LYS A 75 -17.40 5.94 7.72
CA LYS A 75 -18.48 4.94 7.54
C LYS A 75 -18.01 3.74 6.73
N LYS A 76 -17.25 3.99 5.67
CA LYS A 76 -16.73 2.94 4.78
C LYS A 76 -15.64 2.10 5.45
N ALA A 77 -14.74 2.72 6.20
CA ALA A 77 -13.77 2.02 7.03
C ALA A 77 -14.46 1.16 8.09
N ALA A 78 -15.49 1.70 8.76
CA ALA A 78 -16.31 0.95 9.73
C ALA A 78 -16.98 -0.27 9.08
N MET A 79 -17.56 -0.12 7.89
CA MET A 79 -18.17 -1.22 7.14
C MET A 79 -17.15 -2.31 6.77
N MET A 80 -15.98 -1.92 6.26
CA MET A 80 -14.91 -2.89 5.93
C MET A 80 -14.43 -3.65 7.17
N ALA A 81 -14.17 -2.93 8.27
CA ALA A 81 -13.72 -3.51 9.52
C ALA A 81 -14.79 -4.42 10.14
N THR A 82 -16.06 -3.99 10.15
CA THR A 82 -17.19 -4.80 10.65
C THR A 82 -17.30 -6.11 9.89
N ASN A 83 -17.31 -6.05 8.54
CA ASN A 83 -17.40 -7.25 7.71
C ASN A 83 -16.22 -8.19 7.96
N ALA A 84 -15.01 -7.64 8.12
CA ALA A 84 -13.83 -8.42 8.42
C ALA A 84 -13.93 -9.10 9.78
N ALA A 85 -14.28 -8.37 10.85
CA ALA A 85 -14.44 -8.91 12.19
C ALA A 85 -15.49 -10.03 12.23
N GLN A 86 -16.64 -9.81 11.61
CA GLN A 86 -17.72 -10.80 11.53
C GLN A 86 -17.27 -12.06 10.79
N ALA A 87 -16.65 -11.93 9.62
CA ALA A 87 -16.22 -13.07 8.84
C ALA A 87 -15.15 -13.90 9.58
N LEU A 88 -14.24 -13.24 10.30
CA LEU A 88 -13.27 -13.90 11.17
C LEU A 88 -13.95 -14.66 12.32
N ARG A 89 -14.92 -14.06 13.00
CA ARG A 89 -15.63 -14.66 14.14
C ARG A 89 -16.51 -15.83 13.71
N ASN A 90 -17.21 -15.70 12.58
CA ASN A 90 -18.09 -16.72 12.01
C ASN A 90 -17.33 -17.89 11.37
N ASN A 91 -16.01 -17.78 11.27
CA ASN A 91 -15.18 -18.79 10.63
C ASN A 91 -15.54 -19.00 9.15
N ASP A 92 -15.86 -17.92 8.46
CA ASP A 92 -16.27 -17.94 7.06
C ASP A 92 -15.19 -18.58 6.19
N GLN A 93 -15.59 -19.48 5.29
CA GLN A 93 -14.64 -20.21 4.44
C GLN A 93 -13.75 -19.26 3.61
N ASN A 94 -14.32 -18.19 3.06
CA ASN A 94 -13.54 -17.20 2.31
C ASN A 94 -12.53 -16.47 3.20
N ALA A 95 -12.91 -16.12 4.44
CA ALA A 95 -11.99 -15.49 5.38
C ALA A 95 -10.84 -16.40 5.76
N GLN A 96 -11.10 -17.70 5.93
CA GLN A 96 -10.06 -18.70 6.18
C GLN A 96 -9.10 -18.84 4.99
N GLU A 97 -9.63 -18.86 3.77
CA GLU A 97 -8.81 -18.97 2.57
C GLU A 97 -7.93 -17.71 2.36
N LEU A 98 -8.53 -16.52 2.48
CA LEU A 98 -7.81 -15.25 2.43
C LEU A 98 -6.75 -15.14 3.52
N MET A 99 -7.08 -15.54 4.75
CA MET A 99 -6.15 -15.49 5.88
C MET A 99 -4.94 -16.39 5.64
N ARG A 100 -5.17 -17.61 5.15
CA ARG A 100 -4.09 -18.56 4.81
C ARG A 100 -3.12 -17.97 3.78
N CYS A 101 -3.61 -17.26 2.78
CA CYS A 101 -2.76 -16.71 1.71
C CYS A 101 -2.10 -15.39 2.07
N ILE A 102 -2.83 -14.48 2.72
CA ILE A 102 -2.32 -13.15 3.09
C ILE A 102 -1.44 -13.23 4.35
N PHE A 103 -1.77 -14.08 5.31
CA PHE A 103 -1.05 -14.24 6.58
C PHE A 103 -0.59 -15.69 6.78
N PRO A 104 0.47 -16.14 6.09
CA PRO A 104 0.91 -17.52 6.22
C PRO A 104 1.22 -17.89 7.69
N ASN A 105 0.82 -19.10 8.05
CA ASN A 105 0.89 -19.68 9.40
C ASN A 105 0.01 -18.98 10.45
N ALA A 106 -0.93 -18.10 10.07
CA ALA A 106 -1.89 -17.51 10.98
C ALA A 106 -2.61 -18.62 11.78
N ASP A 107 -2.69 -18.44 13.09
CA ASP A 107 -3.35 -19.35 14.01
C ASP A 107 -4.64 -18.71 14.55
N ASP A 108 -5.37 -19.47 15.36
CA ASP A 108 -6.61 -18.99 15.96
C ASP A 108 -6.41 -17.77 16.88
N VAL A 109 -5.24 -17.66 17.52
CA VAL A 109 -4.90 -16.49 18.35
C VAL A 109 -4.79 -15.26 17.47
N PHE A 110 -4.01 -15.32 16.39
CA PHE A 110 -3.90 -14.21 15.44
C PHE A 110 -5.25 -13.87 14.81
N ARG A 111 -6.09 -14.87 14.49
CA ARG A 111 -7.45 -14.65 13.98
C ARG A 111 -8.30 -13.85 14.96
N GLN A 112 -8.29 -14.23 16.24
CA GLN A 112 -9.05 -13.55 17.29
C GLN A 112 -8.51 -12.13 17.54
N ASP A 113 -7.20 -11.97 17.60
CA ASP A 113 -6.55 -10.66 17.75
C ASP A 113 -6.90 -9.74 16.58
N LEU A 114 -6.90 -10.26 15.36
CA LEU A 114 -7.25 -9.51 14.16
C LEU A 114 -8.74 -9.13 14.14
N ALA A 115 -9.63 -10.01 14.59
CA ALA A 115 -11.05 -9.68 14.73
C ALA A 115 -11.26 -8.58 15.78
N GLY A 116 -10.60 -8.68 16.94
CA GLY A 116 -10.66 -7.64 17.98
C GLY A 116 -10.10 -6.30 17.51
N ALA A 117 -9.02 -6.30 16.73
CA ALA A 117 -8.51 -5.10 16.09
C ALA A 117 -9.55 -4.44 15.18
N PHE A 118 -10.27 -5.22 14.36
CA PHE A 118 -11.32 -4.68 13.50
C PHE A 118 -12.55 -4.19 14.28
N ASP A 119 -12.88 -4.80 15.42
CA ASP A 119 -13.94 -4.28 16.30
C ASP A 119 -13.55 -2.92 16.88
N ASN A 120 -12.30 -2.75 17.33
CA ASN A 120 -11.78 -1.46 17.78
C ASN A 120 -11.85 -0.43 16.65
N ILE A 121 -11.38 -0.77 15.45
CA ILE A 121 -11.46 0.13 14.28
C ILE A 121 -12.93 0.51 13.99
N THR A 122 -13.85 -0.45 14.05
CA THR A 122 -15.28 -0.19 13.84
C THR A 122 -15.82 0.81 14.85
N GLN A 123 -15.48 0.63 16.13
CA GLN A 123 -15.88 1.53 17.20
C GLN A 123 -15.34 2.94 16.97
N GLU A 124 -14.04 3.06 16.69
CA GLU A 124 -13.39 4.36 16.46
C GLU A 124 -13.92 5.05 15.20
N ALA A 125 -14.18 4.29 14.14
CA ALA A 125 -14.72 4.84 12.91
C ALA A 125 -16.16 5.34 13.08
N ASN A 126 -16.94 4.74 13.99
CA ASN A 126 -18.29 5.22 14.31
C ASN A 126 -18.30 6.52 15.12
N TYR A 127 -17.23 6.80 15.89
CA TYR A 127 -17.03 8.12 16.51
C TYR A 127 -16.57 9.18 15.49
N GLY A 128 -16.03 8.74 14.35
CA GLY A 128 -15.52 9.62 13.30
C GLY A 128 -14.41 10.52 13.81
N ASN A 129 -14.38 11.77 13.34
CA ASN A 129 -13.33 12.73 13.71
C ASN A 129 -13.46 13.30 15.14
N SER A 130 -14.38 12.76 15.95
CA SER A 130 -14.52 13.11 17.38
C SER A 130 -13.76 12.13 18.30
N SER A 131 -13.10 11.13 17.73
CA SER A 131 -12.24 10.21 18.47
C SER A 131 -10.87 10.84 18.72
N ASP A 132 -10.36 10.70 19.94
CA ASP A 132 -8.96 11.01 20.29
C ASP A 132 -7.97 9.96 19.73
N PHE A 133 -8.47 8.88 19.14
CA PHE A 133 -7.69 7.75 18.64
C PHE A 133 -7.23 7.92 17.20
N VAL A 134 -8.10 8.41 16.32
CA VAL A 134 -7.74 8.78 14.96
C VAL A 134 -8.42 10.09 14.60
N THR A 135 -7.61 11.13 14.51
CA THR A 135 -8.05 12.43 14.02
C THR A 135 -7.65 12.58 12.56
N VAL A 136 -8.52 13.23 11.79
CA VAL A 136 -8.31 13.55 10.39
C VAL A 136 -8.30 15.07 10.22
N THR A 137 -7.24 15.58 9.60
CA THR A 137 -7.10 16.98 9.21
C THR A 137 -6.85 17.09 7.70
N CYS A 138 -6.87 18.32 7.18
CA CYS A 138 -6.62 18.56 5.75
C CYS A 138 -5.57 19.64 5.59
N GLU A 139 -4.67 19.49 4.62
CA GLU A 139 -3.72 20.55 4.28
C GLU A 139 -3.41 20.64 2.79
N ASP A 140 -2.75 21.74 2.41
CA ASP A 140 -2.15 21.86 1.09
C ASP A 140 -0.76 21.23 1.10
N CYS A 141 -0.69 19.97 0.66
CA CYS A 141 0.56 19.22 0.55
C CYS A 141 1.44 19.65 -0.65
N GLY A 142 1.08 20.72 -1.36
CA GLY A 142 1.80 21.17 -2.54
C GLY A 142 1.76 20.16 -3.70
N GLN A 143 2.86 20.05 -4.46
CA GLN A 143 2.98 19.11 -5.60
C GLN A 143 3.40 17.70 -5.19
N GLU A 144 3.38 17.38 -3.90
CA GLU A 144 3.73 16.03 -3.45
C GLU A 144 2.70 15.02 -3.95
N THR A 145 3.18 13.82 -4.29
CA THR A 145 2.37 12.76 -4.91
C THR A 145 1.55 11.95 -3.90
N TYR A 146 1.48 12.39 -2.64
CA TYR A 146 0.85 11.64 -1.57
C TYR A 146 -0.57 12.18 -1.34
N ASP A 147 -1.54 11.27 -1.24
CA ASP A 147 -2.93 11.61 -0.94
C ASP A 147 -3.14 11.90 0.56
N ALA A 148 -2.30 11.31 1.42
CA ALA A 148 -2.32 11.48 2.86
C ALA A 148 -0.93 11.26 3.49
N HIS A 149 -0.73 11.79 4.69
CA HIS A 149 0.35 11.38 5.58
C HIS A 149 -0.17 11.27 7.01
N THR A 150 0.54 10.50 7.83
CA THR A 150 0.10 10.20 9.19
C THR A 150 1.21 10.47 10.19
N GLU A 151 0.85 11.24 11.20
CA GLU A 151 1.64 11.52 12.38
C GLU A 151 1.19 10.63 13.54
N TRP A 152 2.16 10.05 14.23
CA TRP A 152 1.93 9.19 15.38
C TRP A 152 2.35 9.91 16.65
N ASN A 153 1.56 9.74 17.71
CA ASN A 153 1.98 10.15 19.06
C ASN A 153 3.31 9.49 19.45
N LYS A 154 4.03 10.12 20.37
CA LYS A 154 5.34 9.63 20.79
C LYS A 154 5.22 8.24 21.45
N PRO A 155 6.26 7.39 21.33
CA PRO A 155 6.31 6.14 22.09
C PRO A 155 6.10 6.41 23.60
N GLY A 156 5.07 5.79 24.19
CA GLY A 156 4.69 5.97 25.60
C GLY A 156 3.40 6.76 25.84
N GLU A 157 2.84 7.39 24.80
CA GLU A 157 1.50 7.99 24.82
C GLU A 157 0.44 6.99 24.35
N ALA A 158 -0.84 7.27 24.62
CA ALA A 158 -1.93 6.50 24.02
C ALA A 158 -1.75 6.51 22.49
N ARG A 159 -1.83 5.34 21.85
CA ARG A 159 -1.66 5.21 20.40
C ARG A 159 -2.79 5.99 19.72
N SER A 160 -2.49 7.19 19.25
CA SER A 160 -3.36 7.91 18.33
C SER A 160 -2.62 8.25 17.04
N ALA A 161 -3.40 8.37 15.99
CA ALA A 161 -2.98 8.79 14.66
C ALA A 161 -3.59 10.15 14.36
N ASN A 162 -2.79 11.11 13.91
CA ASN A 162 -3.31 12.26 13.18
C ASN A 162 -3.03 12.04 11.70
N ILE A 163 -4.10 11.82 10.93
CA ILE A 163 -4.05 11.59 9.49
C ILE A 163 -4.35 12.91 8.82
N THR A 164 -3.43 13.40 8.02
CA THR A 164 -3.63 14.62 7.24
C THR A 164 -3.84 14.23 5.78
N PHE A 165 -5.04 14.48 5.27
CA PHE A 165 -5.32 14.33 3.83
C PHE A 165 -4.94 15.60 3.07
N CYS A 166 -4.37 15.43 1.90
CA CYS A 166 -4.08 16.55 1.02
C CYS A 166 -5.37 17.01 0.32
N HIS A 167 -5.61 18.32 0.19
CA HIS A 167 -6.83 18.83 -0.48
C HIS A 167 -7.07 18.21 -1.87
N HIS A 168 -5.99 17.96 -2.64
CA HIS A 168 -6.09 17.37 -3.97
C HIS A 168 -6.59 15.91 -3.95
N ALA A 169 -6.41 15.18 -2.84
CA ALA A 169 -6.88 13.80 -2.68
C ALA A 169 -8.41 13.71 -2.81
N PHE A 170 -9.13 14.74 -2.37
CA PHE A 170 -10.59 14.81 -2.48
C PHE A 170 -11.10 15.22 -3.88
N VAL A 171 -10.22 15.72 -4.75
CA VAL A 171 -10.58 16.06 -6.14
C VAL A 171 -10.72 14.79 -6.98
N GLU A 172 -9.85 13.80 -6.76
CA GLU A 172 -9.87 12.53 -7.47
C GLU A 172 -10.66 11.43 -6.73
N TYR A 173 -11.13 11.70 -5.51
CA TYR A 173 -11.90 10.73 -4.72
C TYR A 173 -13.17 10.28 -5.45
N ARG A 174 -13.21 9.01 -5.83
CA ARG A 174 -14.35 8.37 -6.52
C ARG A 174 -15.17 7.43 -5.64
N GLY A 175 -14.95 7.41 -4.32
CA GLY A 175 -15.56 6.43 -3.42
C GLY A 175 -14.69 5.18 -3.21
N ILE A 176 -15.29 4.10 -2.69
CA ILE A 176 -14.63 2.79 -2.57
C ILE A 176 -14.41 2.23 -3.97
N TRP A 177 -13.21 1.74 -4.26
CA TRP A 177 -12.95 1.01 -5.49
C TRP A 177 -13.68 -0.33 -5.46
N SER A 178 -14.46 -0.59 -6.51
CA SER A 178 -15.28 -1.79 -6.66
C SER A 178 -14.50 -3.02 -7.15
N SER A 179 -13.19 -3.08 -6.90
CA SER A 179 -12.29 -4.02 -7.57
C SER A 179 -11.30 -4.63 -6.59
N CYS A 180 -11.33 -5.96 -6.51
CA CYS A 180 -10.35 -6.78 -5.79
C CYS A 180 -8.91 -6.64 -6.32
N LYS A 181 -8.77 -6.22 -7.59
CA LYS A 181 -7.49 -6.14 -8.28
C LYS A 181 -6.78 -4.84 -8.02
N ASP A 182 -7.49 -3.78 -7.64
CA ASP A 182 -6.88 -2.49 -7.37
C ASP A 182 -6.48 -2.43 -5.89
N GLN A 183 -5.17 -2.32 -5.67
CA GLN A 183 -4.60 -2.29 -4.33
C GLN A 183 -4.84 -0.91 -3.68
N ILE A 184 -4.92 -0.93 -2.35
CA ILE A 184 -5.02 0.18 -1.35
C ILE A 184 -4.58 1.55 -1.89
N ARG A 185 -5.50 2.23 -2.56
CA ARG A 185 -5.27 3.59 -3.10
C ARG A 185 -6.50 4.47 -3.02
N ASP A 186 -7.55 3.99 -2.36
CA ASP A 186 -8.73 4.81 -2.13
C ASP A 186 -8.69 5.37 -0.72
N LEU A 187 -9.26 6.56 -0.55
CA LEU A 187 -9.22 7.24 0.74
C LEU A 187 -9.81 6.39 1.89
N PRO A 188 -10.86 5.55 1.68
CA PRO A 188 -11.36 4.66 2.72
C PRO A 188 -10.35 3.60 3.15
N THR A 189 -9.62 2.98 2.21
CA THR A 189 -8.58 2.00 2.52
C THR A 189 -7.32 2.65 3.09
N VAL A 190 -6.99 3.88 2.68
CA VAL A 190 -5.95 4.69 3.32
C VAL A 190 -6.33 4.98 4.78
N LEU A 191 -7.54 5.49 5.03
CA LEU A 191 -8.01 5.71 6.41
C LEU A 191 -7.97 4.40 7.22
N LEU A 192 -8.49 3.31 6.65
CA LEU A 192 -8.47 2.01 7.31
C LEU A 192 -7.04 1.55 7.64
N HIS A 193 -6.09 1.67 6.71
CA HIS A 193 -4.68 1.39 6.91
C HIS A 193 -4.14 2.13 8.12
N GLU A 194 -4.37 3.43 8.19
CA GLU A 194 -3.91 4.25 9.30
C GLU A 194 -4.57 3.84 10.62
N MET A 195 -5.87 3.54 10.60
CA MET A 195 -6.54 3.00 11.78
C MET A 195 -5.95 1.66 12.25
N THR A 196 -5.38 0.83 11.37
CA THR A 196 -4.73 -0.44 11.78
C THR A 196 -3.45 -0.23 12.59
N HIS A 197 -2.69 0.83 12.31
CA HIS A 197 -1.53 1.19 13.10
C HIS A 197 -1.95 1.58 14.53
N ALA A 198 -2.98 2.42 14.66
CA ALA A 198 -3.51 2.84 15.95
C ALA A 198 -4.09 1.64 16.73
N ALA A 199 -5.06 0.95 16.12
CA ALA A 199 -5.86 -0.10 16.75
C ALA A 199 -5.08 -1.38 17.06
N ALA A 200 -4.11 -1.72 16.23
CA ALA A 200 -3.46 -3.03 16.28
C ALA A 200 -1.93 -2.97 16.27
N GLY A 201 -1.34 -1.77 16.33
CA GLY A 201 0.11 -1.61 16.36
C GLY A 201 0.81 -2.16 15.13
N LYS A 202 0.12 -2.21 13.98
CA LYS A 202 0.72 -2.63 12.72
C LYS A 202 1.81 -1.62 12.31
N LYS A 203 2.67 -2.02 11.40
CA LYS A 203 3.85 -1.29 10.95
C LYS A 203 3.85 -1.18 9.44
N ASP A 204 4.59 -0.20 8.93
CA ASP A 204 4.98 -0.14 7.53
C ASP A 204 6.38 -0.70 7.35
N PHE A 205 6.54 -1.58 6.37
CA PHE A 205 7.83 -2.20 6.06
C PHE A 205 8.43 -1.71 4.75
N GLY A 206 8.16 -0.44 4.39
CA GLY A 206 8.69 0.20 3.17
C GLY A 206 8.12 -0.35 1.86
N VAL A 207 7.17 -1.28 1.93
CA VAL A 207 6.53 -1.92 0.78
C VAL A 207 5.04 -1.63 0.83
N TYR A 208 4.65 -0.57 0.16
CA TYR A 208 3.24 -0.20 0.04
C TYR A 208 2.57 -0.97 -1.09
N ASN A 209 1.29 -1.29 -0.94
CA ASN A 209 0.43 -1.93 -1.94
C ASN A 209 0.80 -3.37 -2.33
N VAL A 210 1.99 -3.89 -2.04
CA VAL A 210 2.38 -5.25 -2.41
C VAL A 210 2.76 -6.08 -1.19
N PRO A 211 1.81 -6.29 -0.24
CA PRO A 211 2.07 -7.05 0.99
C PRO A 211 2.58 -8.47 0.71
N ASN A 212 2.38 -8.98 -0.50
CA ASN A 212 2.89 -10.28 -0.94
C ASN A 212 4.40 -10.38 -1.11
N LEU A 213 5.13 -9.26 -1.20
CA LEU A 213 6.59 -9.28 -1.21
C LEU A 213 7.19 -9.41 0.20
N LEU A 214 6.38 -9.26 1.24
CA LEU A 214 6.87 -9.36 2.62
C LEU A 214 6.99 -10.82 3.07
N LYS A 215 8.00 -11.06 3.93
CA LYS A 215 8.15 -12.32 4.66
C LYS A 215 6.89 -12.57 5.53
N PRO A 216 6.48 -13.83 5.74
CA PRO A 216 5.25 -14.16 6.47
C PRO A 216 5.07 -13.49 7.84
N ASN A 217 6.14 -13.41 8.63
CA ASN A 217 6.13 -12.78 9.95
C ASN A 217 5.86 -11.26 9.87
N ARG A 218 6.32 -10.60 8.81
CA ARG A 218 6.03 -9.18 8.58
C ARG A 218 4.62 -8.95 8.10
N LYS A 219 4.07 -9.82 7.24
CA LYS A 219 2.70 -9.68 6.74
C LYS A 219 1.68 -9.53 7.88
N ARG A 220 1.81 -10.31 8.96
CA ARG A 220 0.94 -10.24 10.14
C ARG A 220 0.98 -8.91 10.89
N ASN A 221 2.11 -8.24 10.82
CA ASN A 221 2.36 -6.97 11.49
C ASN A 221 2.35 -5.79 10.52
N HIS A 222 1.87 -5.98 9.29
CA HIS A 222 1.89 -4.96 8.25
C HIS A 222 0.50 -4.35 8.04
N ALA A 223 0.41 -3.02 8.10
CA ALA A 223 -0.87 -2.31 8.01
C ALA A 223 -1.60 -2.59 6.69
N ASP A 224 -0.91 -2.46 5.56
CA ASP A 224 -1.47 -2.77 4.24
C ASP A 224 -1.96 -4.21 4.12
N SER A 225 -1.31 -5.20 4.74
CA SER A 225 -1.79 -6.59 4.66
C SER A 225 -3.15 -6.74 5.33
N VAL A 226 -3.35 -6.06 6.47
CA VAL A 226 -4.60 -6.05 7.24
C VAL A 226 -5.69 -5.31 6.48
N THR A 227 -5.38 -4.13 5.95
CA THR A 227 -6.30 -3.36 5.12
C THR A 227 -6.73 -4.12 3.88
N TRP A 228 -5.79 -4.77 3.19
CA TRP A 228 -6.09 -5.53 1.99
C TRP A 228 -6.98 -6.73 2.29
N PHE A 229 -6.75 -7.40 3.42
CA PHE A 229 -7.61 -8.48 3.90
C PHE A 229 -9.05 -7.99 4.18
N ALA A 230 -9.21 -6.87 4.88
CA ALA A 230 -10.53 -6.31 5.17
C ALA A 230 -11.27 -5.85 3.91
N GLN A 231 -10.57 -5.17 3.00
CA GLN A 231 -11.11 -4.76 1.71
C GLN A 231 -11.55 -5.98 0.89
N ALA A 232 -10.72 -7.02 0.83
CA ALA A 232 -11.03 -8.25 0.10
C ALA A 232 -12.29 -8.91 0.63
N LEU A 233 -12.44 -9.01 1.95
CA LEU A 233 -13.65 -9.54 2.56
C LEU A 233 -14.88 -8.68 2.29
N HIS A 234 -14.75 -7.36 2.43
CA HIS A 234 -15.84 -6.43 2.18
C HIS A 234 -16.36 -6.52 0.74
N LEU A 235 -15.47 -6.67 -0.23
CA LEU A 235 -15.80 -6.80 -1.65
C LEU A 235 -16.16 -8.23 -2.06
N GLY A 236 -16.08 -9.23 -1.16
CA GLY A 236 -16.33 -10.63 -1.49
C GLY A 236 -15.29 -11.25 -2.42
N CYS A 237 -14.05 -10.75 -2.39
CA CYS A 237 -12.96 -11.23 -3.22
C CYS A 237 -12.52 -12.65 -2.84
N SER A 238 -12.12 -13.42 -3.84
CA SER A 238 -11.39 -14.68 -3.67
C SER A 238 -9.88 -14.46 -3.68
N ILE A 239 -9.10 -15.48 -3.31
CA ILE A 239 -7.63 -15.42 -3.41
C ILE A 239 -7.15 -15.27 -4.86
N GLN A 240 -7.91 -15.76 -5.84
CA GLN A 240 -7.59 -15.63 -7.27
C GLN A 240 -7.77 -14.19 -7.74
N ASP A 241 -8.79 -13.50 -7.24
CA ASP A 241 -9.01 -12.08 -7.56
C ASP A 241 -7.86 -11.20 -7.06
N LEU A 242 -7.26 -11.62 -5.95
CA LEU A 242 -6.08 -10.97 -5.39
C LEU A 242 -4.78 -11.34 -6.12
N GLY A 243 -4.78 -12.37 -6.96
CA GLY A 243 -3.62 -12.84 -7.73
C GLY A 243 -2.86 -14.02 -7.11
N PHE A 244 -3.45 -14.74 -6.16
CA PHE A 244 -2.91 -15.99 -5.65
C PHE A 244 -3.44 -17.20 -6.43
N ASP A 245 -2.65 -18.27 -6.50
CA ASP A 245 -3.14 -19.59 -6.88
C ASP A 245 -3.73 -20.36 -5.68
N SER A 246 -4.28 -21.55 -5.93
CA SER A 246 -4.88 -22.39 -4.88
C SER A 246 -3.89 -22.81 -3.77
N GLN A 247 -2.58 -22.75 -4.05
CA GLN A 247 -1.51 -23.03 -3.11
C GLN A 247 -1.02 -21.77 -2.37
N CYS A 248 -1.75 -20.65 -2.47
CA CYS A 248 -1.36 -19.35 -1.93
C CYS A 248 -0.02 -18.82 -2.47
N ARG A 249 0.40 -19.26 -3.65
CA ARG A 249 1.55 -18.67 -4.32
C ARG A 249 1.06 -17.49 -5.12
N PHE A 250 1.78 -16.39 -5.00
CA PHE A 250 1.42 -15.18 -5.70
C PHE A 250 1.92 -15.24 -7.15
N ASP A 251 1.04 -14.96 -8.11
CA ASP A 251 1.43 -14.92 -9.52
C ASP A 251 2.30 -13.68 -9.78
N THR A 252 3.59 -13.89 -9.94
CA THR A 252 4.55 -12.80 -10.20
C THR A 252 4.33 -12.15 -11.57
N ASN A 253 3.67 -12.83 -12.52
CA ASN A 253 3.32 -12.22 -13.80
C ASN A 253 2.22 -11.16 -13.65
N PHE A 254 1.32 -11.34 -12.68
CA PHE A 254 0.30 -10.36 -12.34
C PHE A 254 0.94 -9.06 -11.80
N GLN A 255 2.00 -9.17 -11.00
CA GLN A 255 2.75 -8.00 -10.50
C GLN A 255 3.53 -7.27 -11.58
N MET A 256 4.30 -7.99 -12.40
CA MET A 256 5.07 -7.36 -13.48
C MET A 256 4.17 -6.61 -14.47
N TRP A 257 2.95 -7.11 -14.71
CA TRP A 257 1.98 -6.40 -15.53
C TRP A 257 1.54 -5.07 -14.89
N LYS A 258 1.24 -5.07 -13.59
CA LYS A 258 0.85 -3.84 -12.86
C LYS A 258 1.96 -2.80 -12.80
N GLU A 259 3.19 -3.20 -12.48
CA GLU A 259 4.34 -2.28 -12.46
C GLU A 259 4.58 -1.66 -13.84
N LYS A 260 4.48 -2.46 -14.92
CA LYS A 260 4.53 -1.94 -16.29
C LYS A 260 3.41 -0.93 -16.57
N VAL A 261 2.18 -1.20 -16.13
CA VAL A 261 1.04 -0.27 -16.32
C VAL A 261 1.23 1.02 -15.54
N LEU A 262 1.71 0.96 -14.29
CA LEU A 262 2.00 2.13 -13.47
C LEU A 262 3.14 2.97 -14.06
N LEU A 263 4.23 2.31 -14.49
CA LEU A 263 5.34 2.97 -15.18
C LEU A 263 4.85 3.67 -16.46
N LEU A 264 4.01 3.02 -17.26
CA LEU A 264 3.45 3.61 -18.47
C LEU A 264 2.52 4.80 -18.17
N ARG A 265 1.73 4.75 -17.09
CA ARG A 265 0.91 5.89 -16.64
C ARG A 265 1.77 7.06 -16.16
N TYR A 266 2.83 6.77 -15.40
CA TYR A 266 3.78 7.78 -14.94
C TYR A 266 4.49 8.45 -16.11
N LEU A 267 5.02 7.67 -17.06
CA LEU A 267 5.67 8.19 -18.27
C LEU A 267 4.74 9.04 -19.14
N LYS A 268 3.42 8.77 -19.13
CA LYS A 268 2.42 9.60 -19.81
C LYS A 268 2.20 10.96 -19.13
N LYS A 269 2.41 11.06 -17.82
CA LYS A 269 2.32 12.33 -17.06
C LYS A 269 3.55 13.22 -17.26
N ILE A 270 4.69 12.67 -17.69
CA ILE A 270 5.88 13.46 -18.03
C ILE A 270 5.66 14.16 -19.38
N PRO A 271 5.71 15.51 -19.43
CA PRO A 271 5.69 16.28 -20.67
C PRO A 271 6.73 15.73 -21.67
N VAL A 272 6.39 15.69 -22.95
CA VAL A 272 7.22 15.02 -23.98
C VAL A 272 8.62 15.64 -24.06
N ASP A 273 8.74 16.93 -23.80
CA ASP A 273 9.97 17.73 -23.73
C ASP A 273 10.83 17.45 -22.49
N GLN A 274 10.26 16.84 -21.44
CA GLN A 274 10.96 16.41 -20.22
C GLN A 274 11.32 14.92 -20.21
N ARG A 275 10.90 14.16 -21.24
CA ARG A 275 11.32 12.76 -21.39
C ARG A 275 12.78 12.77 -21.85
N ALA A 276 13.67 12.13 -21.08
CA ALA A 276 15.09 12.07 -21.41
C ALA A 276 15.29 11.64 -22.87
N PRO A 277 16.12 12.35 -23.66
CA PRO A 277 16.37 11.98 -25.04
C PRO A 277 16.96 10.56 -25.07
N THR A 278 16.29 9.67 -25.78
CA THR A 278 16.74 8.30 -25.98
C THR A 278 18.08 8.36 -26.73
N LEU A 279 19.18 8.16 -26.00
CA LEU A 279 20.54 8.14 -26.56
C LEU A 279 20.71 6.85 -27.38
N VAL A 280 20.24 6.88 -28.62
CA VAL A 280 20.48 5.82 -29.61
C VAL A 280 21.93 5.95 -30.08
N ARG A 281 22.87 5.34 -29.36
CA ARG A 281 24.27 5.23 -29.79
C ARG A 281 24.39 4.02 -30.72
N THR A 282 24.16 4.22 -32.02
CA THR A 282 24.52 3.22 -33.03
C THR A 282 26.04 3.16 -33.18
N GLN A 283 26.69 2.16 -32.58
CA GLN A 283 28.03 1.77 -33.00
C GLN A 283 27.91 1.04 -34.34
N ARG A 284 28.31 1.70 -35.44
CA ARG A 284 28.60 1.01 -36.69
C ARG A 284 29.93 0.29 -36.53
N PHE A 285 29.90 -1.04 -36.53
CA PHE A 285 31.10 -1.83 -36.81
C PHE A 285 31.22 -1.96 -38.33
N THR A 286 32.26 -1.35 -38.91
CA THR A 286 32.73 -1.69 -40.25
C THR A 286 33.58 -2.94 -40.15
N SER A 287 33.31 -3.89 -41.05
CA SER A 287 34.01 -5.17 -41.27
C SER A 287 35.50 -5.00 -41.52
#